data_AF-A0A5J5S660-F1
#
_entry.id   AF-A0A5J5S660-F1
#
_cell.length_a   1.000
_cell.length_b   1.000
_cell.length_c   1.000
_cell.angle_alpha   90.00
_cell.angle_beta   90.00
_cell.angle_gamma   90.00
#
_symmetry.space_group_name_H-M   'P 1'
#
loop_
_entity.id
_entity.type
_entity.pdbx_description
1 polymer ?
#
loop_
_entity_poly.entity_id
_entity_poly.type
_entity_poly.pdbx_seq_one_letter_code
_entity_poly.pdbx_strand_id
1 'polypeptide(L)'
;MVAQQIALFHSQINKKRFNDDSLRILESVLASNDVKSLFQLRSTLKEFIRSESLSAIRHIAAKTVDQQLSTLEFFVGAFAIIGDIESCLALRYEALVLREHKSQIHQWLQVSPVEWLNFAEQSLDNCFYAIAAKACDYGLSCFHKNEIVRSKTDESCENLQLIEKITKLKNCALTLAASRSGMFLSTYFNGISCPEK
;
A
#
# COMPACT_ATOMS: atom_id res chain seq x y z
N MET A 1 -9.42 -9.36 30.56
CA MET A 1 -9.11 -10.19 29.38
C MET A 1 -8.48 -9.37 28.25
N VAL A 2 -9.11 -8.28 27.78
CA VAL A 2 -8.59 -7.40 26.71
C VAL A 2 -7.22 -6.78 27.03
N ALA A 3 -7.03 -6.22 28.23
CA ALA A 3 -5.75 -5.62 28.63
C ALA A 3 -4.57 -6.61 28.59
N GLN A 4 -4.81 -7.88 28.90
CA GLN A 4 -3.80 -8.93 28.83
C GLN A 4 -3.45 -9.27 27.38
N GLN A 5 -4.45 -9.32 26.48
CA GLN A 5 -4.21 -9.52 25.04
C GLN A 5 -3.44 -8.34 24.43
N ILE A 6 -3.73 -7.10 24.83
CA ILE A 6 -2.97 -5.91 24.42
C ILE A 6 -1.51 -6.05 24.87
N ALA A 7 -1.26 -6.35 26.15
CA ALA A 7 0.10 -6.53 26.66
C ALA A 7 0.85 -7.68 25.95
N LEU A 8 0.15 -8.77 25.64
CA LEU A 8 0.70 -9.88 24.85
C LEU A 8 1.07 -9.41 23.45
N PHE A 9 0.19 -8.69 22.75
CA PHE A 9 0.47 -8.12 21.44
C PHE A 9 1.73 -7.25 21.48
N HIS A 10 1.79 -6.25 22.37
CA HIS A 10 2.98 -5.40 22.54
C HIS A 10 4.25 -6.22 22.78
N SER A 11 4.19 -7.26 23.62
CA SER A 11 5.34 -8.13 23.88
C SER A 11 5.82 -8.86 22.62
N GLN A 12 4.91 -9.36 21.78
CA GLN A 12 5.28 -10.03 20.53
C GLN A 12 5.95 -9.06 19.55
N ILE A 13 5.37 -7.87 19.37
CA ILE A 13 5.90 -6.84 18.45
C ILE A 13 7.28 -6.35 18.92
N ASN A 14 7.46 -6.11 20.22
CA ASN A 14 8.75 -5.70 20.78
C ASN A 14 9.83 -6.78 20.59
N LYS A 15 9.44 -8.07 20.62
CA LYS A 15 10.31 -9.21 20.31
C LYS A 15 10.50 -9.44 18.80
N LYS A 16 9.98 -8.54 17.95
CA LYS A 16 10.03 -8.59 16.48
C LYS A 16 9.42 -9.89 15.92
N ARG A 17 8.40 -10.41 16.60
CA ARG A 17 7.63 -11.57 16.16
C ARG A 17 6.46 -11.09 15.30
N PHE A 18 6.73 -11.02 14.01
CA PHE A 18 5.79 -10.59 12.98
C PHE A 18 5.17 -11.83 12.34
N ASN A 19 4.08 -12.32 12.90
CA ASN A 19 3.43 -13.57 12.48
C ASN A 19 1.91 -13.50 12.65
N ASP A 20 1.22 -14.49 12.09
CA ASP A 20 -0.25 -14.58 12.09
C ASP A 20 -0.84 -14.65 13.50
N ASP A 21 -0.14 -15.29 14.45
CA ASP A 21 -0.60 -15.33 15.84
C ASP A 21 -0.71 -13.93 16.44
N SER A 22 0.24 -13.04 16.11
CA SER A 22 0.21 -11.66 16.55
C SER A 22 -0.93 -10.87 15.90
N LEU A 23 -1.26 -11.15 14.63
CA LEU A 23 -2.42 -10.55 13.95
C LEU A 23 -3.74 -11.01 14.57
N ARG A 24 -3.89 -12.31 14.88
CA ARG A 24 -5.08 -12.84 15.55
C ARG A 24 -5.30 -12.23 16.93
N ILE A 25 -4.23 -11.97 17.67
CA ILE A 25 -4.33 -11.24 18.95
C ILE A 25 -4.88 -9.83 18.71
N LEU A 26 -4.36 -9.13 17.70
CA LEU A 26 -4.83 -7.78 17.34
C LEU A 26 -6.32 -7.77 16.96
N GLU A 27 -6.77 -8.73 16.15
CA GLU A 27 -8.19 -8.89 15.78
C GLU A 27 -9.07 -9.13 17.01
N SER A 28 -8.66 -10.05 17.89
CA SER A 28 -9.38 -10.35 19.14
C SER A 28 -9.50 -9.12 20.05
N VAL A 29 -8.42 -8.32 20.14
CA VAL A 29 -8.43 -7.07 20.89
C VAL A 29 -9.46 -6.11 20.31
N LEU A 30 -9.49 -5.90 19.00
CA LEU A 30 -10.45 -4.98 18.39
C LEU A 30 -11.90 -5.47 18.43
N ALA A 31 -12.14 -6.78 18.42
CA ALA A 31 -13.49 -7.36 18.47
C ALA A 31 -14.16 -7.28 19.85
N SER A 32 -13.39 -7.09 20.92
CA SER A 32 -13.86 -7.25 22.31
C SER A 32 -14.14 -5.93 23.06
N ASN A 33 -14.00 -4.77 22.41
CA ASN A 33 -14.16 -3.46 23.05
C ASN A 33 -15.50 -2.79 22.69
N ASP A 34 -16.05 -2.03 23.65
CA ASP A 34 -17.18 -1.15 23.39
C ASP A 34 -16.79 0.00 22.45
N VAL A 35 -17.78 0.62 21.79
CA VAL A 35 -17.54 1.57 20.69
C VAL A 35 -16.70 2.79 21.12
N LYS A 36 -16.82 3.26 22.36
CA LYS A 36 -16.07 4.43 22.85
C LYS A 36 -14.62 4.06 23.19
N SER A 37 -14.41 2.95 23.91
CA SER A 37 -13.05 2.48 24.23
C SER A 37 -12.29 2.01 22.98
N LEU A 38 -13.01 1.47 21.98
CA LEU A 38 -12.44 1.02 20.72
C LEU A 38 -11.80 2.14 19.89
N PHE A 39 -12.38 3.34 19.89
CA PHE A 39 -11.80 4.47 19.14
C PHE A 39 -10.45 4.89 19.72
N GLN A 40 -10.39 5.10 21.03
CA GLN A 40 -9.15 5.48 21.72
C GLN A 40 -8.10 4.39 21.57
N LEU A 41 -8.49 3.13 21.76
CA LEU A 41 -7.61 1.98 21.60
C LEU A 41 -7.06 1.87 20.18
N ARG A 42 -7.90 2.06 19.15
CA ARG A 42 -7.45 2.09 17.76
C ARG A 42 -6.42 3.19 17.53
N SER A 43 -6.63 4.39 18.08
CA SER A 43 -5.67 5.49 17.95
C SER A 43 -4.31 5.12 18.57
N THR A 44 -4.32 4.59 19.80
CA THR A 44 -3.08 4.18 20.49
C THR A 44 -2.36 3.04 19.76
N LEU A 45 -3.10 2.01 19.32
CA LEU A 45 -2.52 0.90 18.56
C LEU A 45 -1.99 1.37 17.21
N LYS A 46 -2.69 2.29 16.54
CA LYS A 46 -2.25 2.88 15.27
C LYS A 46 -0.90 3.57 15.42
N GLU A 47 -0.73 4.43 16.43
CA GLU A 47 0.54 5.10 16.71
C GLU A 47 1.65 4.11 17.04
N PHE A 48 1.35 3.11 17.88
CA PHE A 48 2.31 2.06 18.23
C PHE A 48 2.78 1.27 17.01
N ILE A 49 1.86 0.77 16.17
CA ILE A 49 2.21 -0.01 14.99
C ILE A 49 2.94 0.85 13.96
N ARG A 50 2.59 2.12 13.79
CA ARG A 50 3.36 3.06 12.94
C ARG A 50 4.81 3.23 13.42
N SER A 51 5.02 3.37 14.72
CA SER A 51 6.36 3.47 15.29
C SER A 51 7.17 2.18 15.05
N GLU A 52 6.56 1.03 15.33
CA GLU A 52 7.22 -0.26 15.20
C GLU A 52 7.47 -0.66 13.75
N SER A 53 6.57 -0.30 12.82
CA SER A 53 6.76 -0.53 11.38
C SER A 53 7.93 0.29 10.86
N LEU A 54 8.02 1.57 11.22
CA LEU A 54 9.13 2.44 10.81
C LEU A 54 10.47 1.92 11.34
N SER A 55 10.51 1.47 12.61
CA SER A 55 11.68 0.81 13.18
C SER A 55 12.04 -0.45 12.39
N ALA A 56 11.08 -1.33 12.12
CA ALA A 56 11.32 -2.58 11.41
C ALA A 56 11.85 -2.35 9.99
N ILE A 57 11.29 -1.40 9.24
CA ILE A 57 11.67 -1.07 7.87
C ILE A 57 13.12 -0.56 7.81
N ARG A 58 13.53 0.31 8.74
CA ARG A 58 14.93 0.80 8.80
C ARG A 58 15.96 -0.32 8.93
N HIS A 59 15.59 -1.43 9.54
CA HIS A 59 16.48 -2.58 9.77
C HIS A 59 16.25 -3.74 8.80
N ILE A 60 15.31 -3.60 7.87
CA ILE A 60 14.88 -4.72 7.01
C ILE A 60 15.85 -4.99 5.87
N ALA A 61 16.58 -3.96 5.40
CA ALA A 61 17.47 -4.05 4.24
C ALA A 61 18.60 -5.08 4.41
N ALA A 62 19.03 -5.32 5.65
CA ALA A 62 20.07 -6.31 5.99
C ALA A 62 19.55 -7.76 6.07
N LYS A 63 18.23 -7.99 5.97
CA LYS A 63 17.61 -9.31 6.08
C LYS A 63 17.52 -10.00 4.71
N THR A 64 17.20 -11.30 4.73
CA THR A 64 16.85 -12.06 3.51
C THR A 64 15.58 -11.51 2.87
N VAL A 65 15.38 -11.78 1.58
CA VAL A 65 14.19 -11.31 0.84
C VAL A 65 12.91 -11.85 1.46
N ASP A 66 12.89 -13.13 1.86
CA ASP A 66 11.72 -13.73 2.52
C ASP A 66 11.38 -13.01 3.82
N GLN A 67 12.38 -12.75 4.66
CA GLN A 67 12.18 -12.00 5.91
C GLN A 67 11.74 -10.55 5.68
N GLN A 68 12.21 -9.93 4.59
CA GLN A 68 11.76 -8.60 4.19
C GLN A 68 10.27 -8.62 3.84
N LEU A 69 9.87 -9.55 2.98
CA LEU A 69 8.48 -9.67 2.54
C LEU A 69 7.55 -10.04 3.69
N SER A 70 7.89 -11.06 4.50
CA SER A 70 7.06 -11.45 5.64
C SER A 70 6.87 -10.31 6.66
N THR A 71 7.91 -9.49 6.87
CA THR A 71 7.78 -8.33 7.76
C THR A 71 6.85 -7.27 7.15
N LEU A 72 6.97 -6.96 5.85
CA LEU A 72 6.09 -6.01 5.17
C LEU A 72 4.64 -6.50 5.15
N GLU A 73 4.41 -7.76 4.79
CA GLU A 73 3.09 -8.41 4.77
C GLU A 73 2.42 -8.38 6.14
N PHE A 74 3.17 -8.67 7.20
CA PHE A 74 2.67 -8.55 8.56
C PHE A 74 2.15 -7.15 8.88
N PHE A 75 2.92 -6.10 8.57
CA PHE A 75 2.49 -4.74 8.86
C PHE A 75 1.35 -4.27 7.96
N VAL A 76 1.30 -4.70 6.68
CA VAL A 76 0.15 -4.48 5.81
C VAL A 76 -1.11 -5.07 6.44
N GLY A 77 -1.06 -6.31 6.91
CA GLY A 77 -2.17 -6.96 7.62
C GLY A 77 -2.57 -6.22 8.89
N ALA A 78 -1.59 -5.82 9.71
CA ALA A 78 -1.85 -5.08 10.94
C ALA A 78 -2.53 -3.72 10.69
N PHE A 79 -2.10 -2.98 9.67
CA PHE A 79 -2.73 -1.71 9.30
C PHE A 79 -4.13 -1.91 8.70
N ALA A 80 -4.35 -2.97 7.93
CA ALA A 80 -5.68 -3.32 7.46
C ALA A 80 -6.65 -3.60 8.62
N ILE A 81 -6.22 -4.37 9.62
CA ILE A 81 -7.01 -4.70 10.82
C ILE A 81 -7.37 -3.44 11.64
N ILE A 82 -6.42 -2.51 11.81
CA ILE A 82 -6.66 -1.26 12.55
C ILE A 82 -7.47 -0.24 11.73
N GLY A 83 -7.53 -0.39 10.40
CA GLY A 83 -8.18 0.56 9.51
C GLY A 83 -7.30 1.75 9.15
N ASP A 84 -5.98 1.60 9.21
CA ASP A 84 -5.03 2.62 8.79
C ASP A 84 -4.67 2.50 7.30
N ILE A 85 -5.60 2.96 6.46
CA ILE A 85 -5.56 2.81 5.00
C ILE A 85 -4.27 3.38 4.41
N GLU A 86 -3.84 4.55 4.86
CA GLU A 86 -2.63 5.23 4.35
C GLU A 86 -1.38 4.37 4.57
N SER A 87 -1.16 3.91 5.80
CA SER A 87 0.02 3.08 6.12
C SER A 87 -0.07 1.69 5.48
N CYS A 88 -1.27 1.14 5.35
CA CYS A 88 -1.52 -0.11 4.63
C CYS A 88 -1.11 -0.01 3.15
N LEU A 89 -1.62 1.00 2.44
CA LEU A 89 -1.31 1.20 1.02
C LEU A 89 0.17 1.56 0.80
N ALA A 90 0.77 2.36 1.68
CA ALA A 90 2.19 2.69 1.61
C ALA A 90 3.07 1.44 1.69
N LEU A 91 2.85 0.56 2.67
CA LEU A 91 3.65 -0.67 2.79
C LEU A 91 3.35 -1.70 1.71
N ARG A 92 2.10 -1.77 1.24
CA ARG A 92 1.75 -2.63 0.11
C ARG A 92 2.48 -2.19 -1.16
N TYR A 93 2.57 -0.88 -1.41
CA TYR A 93 3.38 -0.33 -2.49
C TYR A 93 4.86 -0.73 -2.35
N GLU A 94 5.46 -0.52 -1.18
CA GLU A 94 6.86 -0.90 -0.92
C GLU A 94 7.11 -2.40 -1.11
N ALA A 95 6.18 -3.26 -0.70
CA ALA A 95 6.28 -4.71 -0.90
C ALA A 95 6.26 -5.09 -2.39
N LEU A 96 5.37 -4.48 -3.17
CA LEU A 96 5.30 -4.71 -4.62
C LEU A 96 6.57 -4.21 -5.33
N VAL A 97 7.08 -3.03 -4.96
CA VAL A 97 8.34 -2.50 -5.52
C VAL A 97 9.53 -3.38 -5.15
N LEU A 98 9.61 -3.86 -3.91
CA LEU A 98 10.66 -4.76 -3.47
C LEU A 98 10.64 -6.07 -4.27
N ARG A 99 9.45 -6.69 -4.40
CA ARG A 99 9.24 -7.89 -5.22
C ARG A 99 9.69 -7.67 -6.66
N GLU A 100 9.25 -6.57 -7.26
CA GLU A 100 9.59 -6.22 -8.64
C GLU A 100 11.11 -6.05 -8.83
N HIS A 101 11.78 -5.38 -7.88
CA HIS A 101 13.24 -5.22 -7.91
C HIS A 101 13.98 -6.56 -7.76
N LYS A 102 13.54 -7.42 -6.83
CA LYS A 102 14.16 -8.72 -6.57
C LYS A 102 13.82 -9.78 -7.63
N SER A 103 12.79 -9.55 -8.45
CA SER A 103 12.39 -10.45 -9.54
C SER A 103 13.48 -10.67 -10.59
N GLN A 104 14.42 -9.72 -10.72
CA GLN A 104 15.60 -9.84 -11.59
C GLN A 104 16.49 -11.03 -11.23
N ILE A 105 16.51 -11.40 -9.95
CA ILE A 105 17.31 -12.52 -9.41
C ILE A 105 16.41 -13.72 -9.11
N HIS A 106 15.18 -13.47 -8.64
CA HIS A 106 14.22 -14.48 -8.20
C HIS A 106 12.90 -14.34 -8.96
N GLN A 107 12.77 -15.03 -10.10
CA GLN A 107 11.62 -14.88 -11.00
C GLN A 107 10.25 -15.10 -10.32
N TRP A 108 10.18 -15.96 -9.30
CA TRP A 108 8.94 -16.19 -8.54
C TRP A 108 8.43 -14.95 -7.78
N LEU A 109 9.26 -13.91 -7.62
CA LEU A 109 8.87 -12.62 -7.04
C LEU A 109 8.24 -11.66 -8.04
N GLN A 110 8.22 -11.99 -9.34
CA GLN A 110 7.65 -11.13 -10.36
C GLN A 110 6.23 -10.69 -9.98
N VAL A 111 5.96 -9.38 -10.08
CA VAL A 111 4.62 -8.84 -9.83
C VAL A 111 3.86 -8.83 -11.14
N SER A 112 2.66 -9.39 -11.14
CA SER A 112 1.83 -9.43 -12.34
C SER A 112 1.20 -8.06 -12.65
N PRO A 113 0.86 -7.78 -13.93
CA PRO A 113 0.11 -6.57 -14.28
C PRO A 113 -1.24 -6.46 -13.53
N VAL A 114 -1.87 -7.60 -13.24
CA VAL A 114 -3.14 -7.67 -12.50
C VAL A 114 -2.95 -7.25 -11.04
N GLU A 115 -1.87 -7.67 -10.39
CA GLU A 115 -1.56 -7.22 -9.01
C GLU A 115 -1.35 -5.71 -8.95
N TRP A 116 -0.62 -5.14 -9.91
CA TRP A 116 -0.43 -3.70 -10.03
C TRP A 116 -1.74 -2.96 -10.31
N LEU A 117 -2.60 -3.49 -11.18
CA LEU A 117 -3.92 -2.91 -11.45
C LEU A 117 -4.80 -2.89 -10.20
N ASN A 118 -4.90 -4.02 -9.49
CA ASN A 118 -5.68 -4.10 -8.25
C ASN A 118 -5.19 -3.10 -7.20
N PHE A 119 -3.88 -2.92 -7.07
CA PHE A 119 -3.31 -1.91 -6.17
C PHE A 119 -3.62 -0.48 -6.65
N ALA A 120 -3.58 -0.22 -7.96
CA ALA A 120 -3.88 1.08 -8.54
C ALA A 120 -5.36 1.46 -8.34
N GLU A 121 -6.29 0.51 -8.52
CA GLU A 121 -7.72 0.69 -8.22
C GLU A 121 -7.94 1.05 -6.75
N GLN A 122 -7.39 0.26 -5.83
CA GLN A 122 -7.48 0.55 -4.39
C GLN A 122 -6.89 1.92 -4.04
N SER A 123 -5.78 2.30 -4.65
CA SER A 123 -5.16 3.61 -4.44
C SER A 123 -6.03 4.75 -4.97
N LEU A 124 -6.65 4.55 -6.13
CA LEU A 124 -7.57 5.52 -6.75
C LEU A 124 -8.81 5.74 -5.89
N ASP A 125 -9.45 4.65 -5.42
CA ASP A 125 -10.64 4.67 -4.57
C ASP A 125 -10.38 5.40 -3.25
N ASN A 126 -9.15 5.28 -2.73
CA ASN A 126 -8.70 5.96 -1.51
C ASN A 126 -8.06 7.33 -1.78
N CYS A 127 -8.27 7.91 -2.97
CA CYS A 127 -7.82 9.24 -3.36
C CYS A 127 -6.29 9.45 -3.45
N PHE A 128 -5.49 8.38 -3.47
CA PHE A 128 -4.04 8.43 -3.65
C PHE A 128 -3.67 8.42 -5.13
N TYR A 129 -4.13 9.44 -5.87
CA TYR A 129 -4.09 9.46 -7.33
C TYR A 129 -2.68 9.39 -7.94
N ALA A 130 -1.69 10.08 -7.35
CA ALA A 130 -0.32 10.03 -7.84
C ALA A 130 0.31 8.63 -7.70
N ILE A 131 -0.02 7.94 -6.60
CA ILE A 131 0.43 6.56 -6.35
C ILE A 131 -0.30 5.59 -7.27
N ALA A 132 -1.60 5.77 -7.51
CA ALA A 132 -2.37 4.98 -8.47
C ALA A 132 -1.78 5.08 -9.88
N ALA A 133 -1.45 6.30 -10.35
CA ALA A 133 -0.82 6.50 -11.65
C ALA A 133 0.55 5.79 -11.76
N LYS A 134 1.37 5.88 -10.71
CA LYS A 134 2.67 5.20 -10.67
C LYS A 134 2.54 3.68 -10.67
N ALA A 135 1.54 3.14 -9.98
CA ALA A 135 1.23 1.71 -10.01
C ALA A 135 0.81 1.25 -11.42
N CYS A 136 0.04 2.06 -12.16
CA CYS A 136 -0.25 1.79 -13.56
C CYS A 136 1.01 1.76 -14.43
N ASP A 137 1.98 2.66 -14.19
CA ASP A 137 3.25 2.63 -14.92
C ASP A 137 4.00 1.30 -14.69
N TYR A 138 4.04 0.82 -13.44
CA TYR A 138 4.59 -0.51 -13.15
C TYR A 138 3.81 -1.61 -13.87
N GLY A 139 2.48 -1.60 -13.81
CA GLY A 139 1.64 -2.59 -14.48
C GLY A 139 1.85 -2.64 -16.00
N LEU A 140 2.02 -1.48 -16.66
CA LEU A 140 2.34 -1.41 -18.10
C LEU A 140 3.77 -1.90 -18.40
N SER A 141 4.72 -1.65 -17.51
CA SER A 141 6.11 -2.10 -17.69
C SER A 141 6.25 -3.63 -17.67
N CYS A 142 5.35 -4.34 -16.99
CA CYS A 142 5.33 -5.80 -16.95
C CYS A 142 5.14 -6.43 -18.34
N PHE A 143 4.39 -5.80 -19.25
CA PHE A 143 4.17 -6.32 -20.61
C PHE A 143 5.44 -6.20 -21.47
N HIS A 144 6.13 -5.07 -21.39
CA HIS A 144 7.39 -4.84 -22.10
C HIS A 144 8.49 -5.83 -21.71
N LYS A 145 8.53 -6.24 -20.43
CA LYS A 145 9.46 -7.28 -19.95
C LYS A 145 9.12 -8.67 -20.47
N ASN A 146 7.84 -8.96 -20.69
CA ASN A 146 7.38 -10.26 -21.17
C ASN A 146 7.52 -10.42 -22.69
N GLU A 147 7.45 -9.33 -23.47
CA GLU A 147 7.71 -9.33 -24.92
C GLU A 147 9.16 -9.72 -25.25
N ILE A 148 10.13 -9.24 -24.47
CA ILE A 148 11.56 -9.58 -24.64
C ILE A 148 11.81 -11.09 -24.41
N VAL A 149 10.99 -11.74 -23.58
CA VAL A 149 11.11 -13.18 -23.23
C VAL A 149 10.29 -14.07 -24.17
N ARG A 150 9.21 -13.55 -24.78
CA ARG A 150 8.33 -14.31 -25.69
C ARG A 150 8.41 -13.80 -27.12
N SER A 151 9.49 -14.14 -27.81
CA SER A 151 9.39 -14.25 -29.27
C SER A 151 8.54 -15.48 -29.60
N LYS A 152 7.37 -15.25 -30.22
CA LYS A 152 6.40 -16.26 -30.74
C LYS A 152 5.34 -16.73 -29.75
N THR A 153 4.28 -15.96 -29.60
CA THR A 153 2.89 -16.46 -29.70
C THR A 153 1.94 -15.27 -29.79
N ASP A 154 0.84 -15.47 -30.53
CA ASP A 154 -0.26 -14.54 -30.73
C ASP A 154 -0.58 -13.77 -29.44
N GLU A 155 -0.39 -12.46 -29.44
CA GLU A 155 -0.72 -11.60 -28.29
C GLU A 155 -2.22 -11.72 -28.01
N SER A 156 -2.55 -12.49 -26.98
CA SER A 156 -3.92 -12.74 -26.52
C SER A 156 -4.70 -11.42 -26.39
N CYS A 157 -5.90 -11.39 -26.97
CA CYS A 157 -6.90 -10.33 -26.80
C CYS A 157 -7.06 -9.85 -25.34
N GLU A 158 -6.84 -10.74 -24.37
CA GLU A 158 -6.89 -10.44 -22.93
C GLU A 158 -5.81 -9.46 -22.48
N ASN A 159 -4.58 -9.54 -23.02
CA ASN A 159 -3.51 -8.59 -22.70
C ASN A 159 -3.83 -7.20 -23.21
N LEU A 160 -4.39 -7.08 -24.42
CA LEU A 160 -4.83 -5.81 -24.99
C LEU A 160 -5.92 -5.17 -24.12
N GLN A 161 -6.91 -5.94 -23.69
CA GLN A 161 -7.95 -5.47 -22.77
C GLN A 161 -7.36 -5.01 -21.42
N LEU A 162 -6.38 -5.73 -20.89
CA LEU A 162 -5.74 -5.37 -19.63
C LEU A 162 -4.89 -4.10 -19.74
N ILE A 163 -4.12 -3.95 -20.83
CA ILE A 163 -3.37 -2.73 -21.16
C ILE A 163 -4.32 -1.54 -21.29
N GLU A 164 -5.45 -1.71 -21.98
CA GLU A 164 -6.46 -0.65 -22.13
C GLU A 164 -7.03 -0.23 -20.77
N LYS A 165 -7.38 -1.19 -19.90
CA LYS A 165 -7.86 -0.92 -18.53
C LYS A 165 -6.84 -0.15 -17.71
N ILE A 166 -5.58 -0.60 -17.69
CA ILE A 166 -4.51 0.08 -16.93
C ILE A 166 -4.29 1.50 -17.47
N THR A 167 -4.32 1.68 -18.80
CA THR A 167 -4.16 3.00 -19.43
C THR A 167 -5.31 3.95 -19.09
N LYS A 168 -6.55 3.48 -19.15
CA LYS A 168 -7.73 4.27 -18.75
C LYS A 168 -7.64 4.70 -17.29
N LEU A 169 -7.27 3.79 -16.39
CA LEU A 169 -7.12 4.08 -14.97
C LEU A 169 -6.01 5.10 -14.72
N LYS A 170 -4.85 4.95 -15.38
CA LYS A 170 -3.75 5.91 -15.32
C LYS A 170 -4.20 7.31 -15.72
N ASN A 171 -4.89 7.45 -16.85
CA ASN A 171 -5.36 8.74 -17.33
C ASN A 171 -6.35 9.38 -16.33
N CYS A 172 -7.29 8.58 -15.80
CA CYS A 172 -8.20 9.02 -14.75
C CYS A 172 -7.45 9.54 -13.51
N ALA A 173 -6.48 8.76 -13.02
CA ALA A 173 -5.65 9.13 -11.88
C ALA A 173 -4.88 10.43 -12.11
N LEU A 174 -4.27 10.61 -13.29
CA LEU A 174 -3.54 11.83 -13.64
C LEU A 174 -4.46 13.05 -13.73
N THR A 175 -5.64 12.92 -14.33
CA THR A 175 -6.64 14.00 -14.38
C THR A 175 -7.06 14.40 -12.96
N LEU A 176 -7.40 13.45 -12.11
CA LEU A 176 -7.81 13.72 -10.72
C LEU A 176 -6.69 14.32 -9.87
N ALA A 177 -5.44 13.88 -10.07
CA ALA A 177 -4.27 14.46 -9.43
C ALA A 177 -4.08 15.94 -9.85
N ALA A 178 -4.19 16.24 -11.14
CA ALA A 178 -4.08 17.59 -11.67
C ALA A 178 -5.22 18.51 -11.17
N SER A 179 -6.45 18.02 -11.11
CA SER A 179 -7.59 18.78 -10.60
C SER A 179 -7.46 19.13 -9.11
N ARG A 180 -6.89 18.23 -8.28
CA ARG A 180 -6.63 18.53 -6.87
C ARG A 180 -5.50 19.54 -6.66
N SER A 181 -4.48 19.54 -7.52
CA SER A 181 -3.48 20.61 -7.51
C SER A 181 -4.05 21.99 -7.89
N GLY A 182 -5.10 22.04 -8.73
CA GLY A 182 -5.83 23.27 -9.03
C GLY A 182 -6.73 23.77 -7.89
N MET A 183 -7.20 22.88 -7.02
CA MET A 183 -8.06 23.22 -5.89
C MET A 183 -7.32 23.93 -4.75
N PHE A 184 -6.01 23.66 -4.59
CA PHE A 184 -5.14 24.39 -3.66
C PHE A 184 -4.83 25.82 -4.15
N LEU A 185 -4.81 26.06 -5.46
CA LEU A 185 -4.62 27.41 -6.02
C LEU A 185 -5.91 28.24 -5.97
N SER A 186 -7.09 27.63 -6.14
CA SER A 186 -8.37 28.37 -6.08
C SER A 186 -8.75 28.83 -4.66
N THR A 187 -8.31 28.13 -3.61
CA THR A 187 -8.56 28.54 -2.21
C THR A 187 -7.62 29.64 -1.71
N TYR A 188 -6.46 29.84 -2.35
CA TYR A 188 -5.55 30.95 -2.04
C TYR A 188 -5.81 32.23 -2.86
N PHE A 189 -6.46 32.14 -4.02
CA PHE A 189 -6.70 33.31 -4.88
C PHE A 189 -8.02 34.05 -4.66
N ASN A 190 -8.93 33.56 -3.80
CA ASN A 190 -10.13 34.30 -3.40
C ASN A 190 -9.90 35.32 -2.26
N GLY A 191 -8.64 35.55 -1.88
CA GLY A 191 -8.25 36.48 -0.81
C GLY A 191 -7.49 37.73 -1.23
N ILE A 192 -7.17 37.91 -2.53
CA ILE A 192 -6.47 39.12 -3.00
C ILE A 192 -7.30 39.76 -4.10
N SER A 193 -8.21 40.62 -3.68
CA SER A 193 -8.75 41.67 -4.54
C SER A 193 -7.57 42.56 -4.95
N CYS A 194 -7.17 42.51 -6.22
CA CYS A 194 -6.31 43.55 -6.79
C CYS A 194 -7.08 44.88 -6.75
N PRO A 195 -6.53 45.96 -6.17
CA PRO A 195 -7.08 47.28 -6.38
C PRO A 195 -6.65 47.79 -7.76
N GLU A 196 -7.63 48.34 -8.47
CA GLU A 196 -7.52 48.99 -9.76
C GLU A 196 -6.44 50.07 -9.79
N LYS A 197 -5.72 50.14 -10.91
CA LYS A 197 -5.38 51.40 -11.59
C LYS A 197 -5.45 51.20 -13.10
#